data_AF-A0A387BFB2-F1
#
_entry.id   AF-A0A387BFB2-F1
#
_cell.length_a   1.000
_cell.length_b   1.000
_cell.length_c   1.000
_cell.angle_alpha   90.00
_cell.angle_beta   90.00
_cell.angle_gamma   90.00
#
_symmetry.space_group_name_H-M   'P 1'
#
loop_
_entity.id
_entity.type
_entity.pdbx_description
1 polymer ?
#
loop_
_entity_poly.entity_id
_entity_poly.type
_entity_poly.pdbx_seq_one_letter_code
_entity_poly.pdbx_strand_id
1 'polypeptide(L)'
;MTIENFYIALNKILKHEKLDVDEALFFLEETNDVLNKENIWQFLGLSETMLEETELPFNMTDSIFKAHNRIGKVFAVENVQELSRYKHVCYGAHGTKNDNVLSILSNGFVSSDKVKAVAFSGQMFGEGVYMCRLSQFSKVLNYISSPSTSTPSYAFLMKIGYNKKIDVTSSRSETIQPGELVHAHDIGMYSRDEYVVADSSQIAITHIVEIFEKNN
;
A
#
# COMPACT_ATOMS: atom_id res chain seq x y z
N MET A 1 -9.72 -1.15 -23.17
CA MET A 1 -11.02 -0.75 -22.57
C MET A 1 -11.67 0.32 -23.44
N THR A 2 -12.99 0.43 -23.48
CA THR A 2 -13.67 1.56 -24.15
C THR A 2 -13.70 2.79 -23.22
N ILE A 3 -13.92 3.99 -23.78
CA ILE A 3 -14.15 5.22 -22.98
C ILE A 3 -15.31 5.05 -21.99
N GLU A 4 -16.36 4.33 -22.39
CA GLU A 4 -17.52 4.05 -21.55
C GLU A 4 -17.13 3.23 -20.31
N ASN A 5 -16.36 2.16 -20.52
CA ASN A 5 -15.87 1.32 -19.42
C ASN A 5 -14.94 2.08 -18.47
N PHE A 6 -14.15 3.05 -18.98
CA PHE A 6 -13.36 3.94 -18.13
C PHE A 6 -14.23 4.79 -17.20
N TYR A 7 -15.28 5.42 -17.72
CA TYR A 7 -16.19 6.24 -16.90
C TYR A 7 -16.99 5.39 -15.89
N ILE A 8 -17.32 4.14 -16.25
CA ILE A 8 -17.94 3.19 -15.32
C ILE A 8 -16.97 2.91 -14.15
N ALA A 9 -15.72 2.56 -14.45
CA ALA A 9 -14.71 2.30 -13.42
C ALA A 9 -14.41 3.56 -12.58
N LEU A 10 -14.34 4.75 -13.20
CA LEU A 10 -14.17 6.01 -12.48
C LEU A 10 -15.35 6.28 -11.52
N ASN A 11 -16.58 6.03 -11.95
CA ASN A 11 -17.75 6.20 -11.10
C ASN A 11 -17.77 5.20 -9.93
N LYS A 12 -17.29 3.96 -10.15
CA LYS A 12 -17.10 2.99 -9.07
C LYS A 12 -16.11 3.52 -8.02
N ILE A 13 -14.97 4.06 -8.46
CA ILE A 13 -13.97 4.67 -7.56
C ILE A 13 -14.60 5.78 -6.70
N LEU A 14 -15.32 6.71 -7.34
CA LEU A 14 -15.98 7.84 -6.67
C LEU A 14 -17.07 7.42 -5.68
N LYS A 15 -17.61 6.21 -5.81
CA LYS A 15 -18.65 5.63 -4.95
C LYS A 15 -18.12 4.61 -3.94
N HIS A 16 -16.81 4.40 -3.86
CA HIS A 16 -16.19 3.34 -3.04
C HIS A 16 -16.65 1.93 -3.42
N GLU A 17 -16.99 1.72 -4.69
CA GLU A 17 -17.36 0.40 -5.21
C GLU A 17 -16.09 -0.37 -5.63
N LYS A 18 -16.19 -1.70 -5.62
CA LYS A 18 -15.09 -2.58 -5.99
C LYS A 18 -14.82 -2.52 -7.49
N LEU A 19 -13.56 -2.33 -7.87
CA LEU A 19 -13.09 -2.53 -9.24
C LEU A 19 -12.71 -3.99 -9.48
N ASP A 20 -12.82 -4.45 -10.71
CA ASP A 20 -12.12 -5.67 -11.12
C ASP A 20 -10.63 -5.40 -11.43
N VAL A 21 -9.86 -6.47 -11.63
CA VAL A 21 -8.40 -6.37 -11.83
C VAL A 21 -8.07 -5.68 -13.14
N ASP A 22 -8.84 -5.92 -14.20
CA ASP A 22 -8.61 -5.33 -15.53
C ASP A 22 -8.96 -3.83 -15.52
N GLU A 23 -10.03 -3.47 -14.81
CA GLU A 23 -10.40 -2.09 -14.50
C GLU A 23 -9.28 -1.38 -13.75
N ALA A 24 -8.70 -1.99 -12.72
CA ALA A 24 -7.63 -1.37 -11.95
C ALA A 24 -6.32 -1.23 -12.74
N LEU A 25 -5.92 -2.28 -13.47
CA LEU A 25 -4.70 -2.28 -14.28
C LEU A 25 -4.78 -1.24 -15.40
N PHE A 26 -5.97 -1.02 -15.98
CA PHE A 26 -6.15 -0.04 -17.05
C PHE A 26 -5.79 1.41 -16.66
N PHE A 27 -6.10 1.84 -15.43
CA PHE A 27 -5.70 3.18 -14.97
C PHE A 27 -4.19 3.28 -14.71
N LEU A 28 -3.53 2.13 -14.51
CA LEU A 28 -2.11 2.04 -14.18
C LEU A 28 -1.23 1.72 -15.41
N GLU A 29 -1.81 1.24 -16.51
CA GLU A 29 -1.10 0.89 -17.73
C GLU A 29 -0.89 2.08 -18.68
N GLU A 30 0.38 2.37 -18.95
CA GLU A 30 0.89 3.46 -19.78
C GLU A 30 0.58 3.30 -21.29
N THR A 31 -0.17 2.30 -21.72
CA THR A 31 -0.44 2.02 -23.16
C THR A 31 -1.77 2.57 -23.65
N ASN A 32 -2.56 3.23 -22.80
CA ASN A 32 -3.83 3.83 -23.24
C ASN A 32 -3.65 5.20 -23.88
N ASP A 33 -3.67 5.22 -25.21
CA ASP A 33 -3.63 6.46 -25.99
C ASP A 33 -4.99 7.20 -26.01
N VAL A 34 -6.02 6.61 -25.40
CA VAL A 34 -7.39 7.14 -25.34
C VAL A 34 -7.56 8.15 -24.19
N LEU A 35 -6.69 8.07 -23.18
CA LEU A 35 -6.62 9.01 -22.06
C LEU A 35 -5.29 9.73 -22.16
N ASN A 36 -5.31 11.07 -22.10
CA ASN A 36 -4.06 11.81 -21.99
C ASN A 36 -3.35 11.34 -20.71
N LYS A 37 -2.25 10.60 -20.83
CA LYS A 37 -1.58 9.88 -19.72
C LYS A 37 -1.06 10.84 -18.64
N GLU A 38 -0.77 12.08 -19.03
CA GLU A 38 -0.46 13.19 -18.12
C GLU A 38 -1.61 13.45 -17.12
N ASN A 39 -2.88 13.19 -17.49
CA ASN A 39 -4.02 13.49 -16.62
C ASN A 39 -4.33 12.39 -15.59
N ILE A 40 -4.04 11.11 -15.85
CA ILE A 40 -4.49 10.03 -14.94
C ILE A 40 -3.59 9.93 -13.71
N TRP A 41 -2.27 10.08 -13.89
CA TRP A 41 -1.32 10.07 -12.79
C TRP A 41 -1.50 11.30 -11.90
N GLN A 42 -1.60 12.50 -12.49
CA GLN A 42 -1.94 13.71 -11.75
C GLN A 42 -3.32 13.60 -11.06
N PHE A 43 -4.33 13.01 -11.73
CA PHE A 43 -5.64 12.78 -11.11
C PHE A 43 -5.56 11.85 -9.89
N LEU A 44 -4.68 10.85 -9.93
CA LEU A 44 -4.41 9.96 -8.80
C LEU A 44 -3.42 10.53 -7.79
N GLY A 45 -2.96 11.78 -7.97
CA GLY A 45 -1.97 12.43 -7.13
C GLY A 45 -0.60 11.77 -7.18
N LEU A 46 -0.21 11.22 -8.34
CA LEU A 46 1.09 10.59 -8.57
C LEU A 46 1.94 11.48 -9.46
N SER A 47 3.22 11.60 -9.09
CA SER A 47 4.20 12.38 -9.83
C SER A 47 4.51 11.71 -11.16
N GLU A 48 4.68 12.54 -12.20
CA GLU A 48 5.21 12.11 -13.49
C GLU A 48 6.69 11.71 -13.42
N THR A 49 7.39 12.09 -12.33
CA THR A 49 8.79 11.71 -12.14
C THR A 49 8.87 10.26 -11.65
N MET A 50 9.24 9.40 -12.58
CA MET A 50 9.51 7.99 -12.33
C MET A 50 10.85 7.84 -11.61
N LEU A 51 10.85 7.13 -10.47
CA LEU A 51 12.06 6.82 -9.72
C LEU A 51 12.50 5.37 -9.96
N GLU A 52 13.80 5.12 -9.85
CA GLU A 52 14.40 3.78 -9.76
C GLU A 52 14.47 3.30 -8.29
N GLU A 53 14.66 1.99 -8.06
CA GLU A 53 14.84 1.43 -6.71
C GLU A 53 15.96 2.12 -5.93
N THR A 54 17.03 2.51 -6.62
CA THR A 54 18.21 3.18 -6.07
C THR A 54 17.92 4.59 -5.55
N GLU A 55 16.81 5.19 -5.99
CA GLU A 55 16.38 6.54 -5.63
C GLU A 55 15.35 6.53 -4.49
N LEU A 56 14.91 5.34 -4.05
CA LEU A 56 14.06 5.23 -2.88
C LEU A 56 14.78 5.79 -1.64
N PRO A 57 14.08 6.52 -0.76
CA PRO A 57 14.67 7.10 0.45
C PRO A 57 15.10 6.06 1.49
N PHE A 58 15.02 4.78 1.15
CA PHE A 58 15.43 3.66 1.97
C PHE A 58 15.98 2.54 1.08
N ASN A 59 17.04 1.89 1.55
CA ASN A 59 17.59 0.71 0.89
C ASN A 59 16.71 -0.50 1.20
N MET A 60 16.13 -1.12 0.18
CA MET A 60 15.47 -2.41 0.34
C MET A 60 16.53 -3.50 0.50
N THR A 61 16.78 -3.94 1.74
CA THR A 61 17.79 -4.97 2.04
C THR A 61 17.22 -6.37 2.21
N ASP A 62 15.92 -6.56 1.93
CA ASP A 62 15.24 -7.84 2.12
C ASP A 62 15.71 -8.85 1.06
N SER A 63 16.56 -9.79 1.49
CA SER A 63 17.15 -10.81 0.63
C SER A 63 16.12 -11.80 0.07
N ILE A 64 15.03 -12.06 0.80
CA ILE A 64 13.95 -12.94 0.35
C ILE A 64 13.21 -12.29 -0.81
N PHE A 65 12.91 -10.99 -0.68
CA PHE A 65 12.34 -10.24 -1.80
C PHE A 65 13.29 -10.24 -3.00
N LYS A 66 14.56 -9.88 -2.77
CA LYS A 66 15.57 -9.75 -3.83
C LYS A 66 15.94 -11.07 -4.52
N ALA A 67 15.67 -12.22 -3.90
CA ALA A 67 15.92 -13.51 -4.53
C ALA A 67 15.00 -13.78 -5.72
N HIS A 68 13.74 -13.36 -5.64
CA HIS A 68 12.70 -13.78 -6.60
C HIS A 68 12.00 -12.63 -7.32
N ASN A 69 12.09 -11.40 -6.79
CA ASN A 69 11.36 -10.25 -7.30
C ASN A 69 12.29 -9.08 -7.57
N ARG A 70 11.83 -8.19 -8.44
CA ARG A 70 12.47 -6.91 -8.74
C ARG A 70 11.46 -5.79 -8.61
N ILE A 71 11.94 -4.60 -8.24
CA ILE A 71 11.16 -3.39 -8.40
C ILE A 71 11.22 -2.98 -9.87
N GLY A 72 10.06 -2.64 -10.42
CA GLY A 72 9.96 -2.00 -11.73
C GLY A 72 10.02 -0.50 -11.55
N LYS A 73 8.92 0.16 -11.87
CA LYS A 73 8.74 1.58 -11.65
C LYS A 73 8.41 1.93 -10.19
N VAL A 74 8.83 3.12 -9.78
CA VAL A 74 8.41 3.74 -8.52
C VAL A 74 7.71 5.07 -8.83
N PHE A 75 6.49 5.21 -8.33
CA PHE A 75 5.68 6.42 -8.47
C PHE A 75 5.68 7.18 -7.14
N ALA A 76 6.19 8.41 -7.13
CA ALA A 76 6.05 9.28 -5.96
C ALA A 76 4.62 9.84 -5.87
N VAL A 77 4.10 10.01 -4.65
CA VAL A 77 2.79 10.66 -4.42
C VAL A 77 3.01 12.16 -4.30
N GLU A 78 2.25 12.93 -5.07
CA GLU A 78 2.15 14.38 -4.95
C GLU A 78 1.30 14.76 -3.74
N ASN A 79 1.66 15.85 -3.05
CA ASN A 79 0.92 16.34 -1.89
C ASN A 79 0.78 15.31 -0.76
N VAL A 80 1.89 14.61 -0.45
CA VAL A 80 1.98 13.68 0.69
C VAL A 80 1.40 14.32 1.94
N GLN A 81 0.49 13.61 2.61
CA GLN A 81 -0.14 14.09 3.85
C GLN A 81 0.91 14.50 4.89
N GLU A 82 0.74 15.71 5.43
CA GLU A 82 1.58 16.19 6.52
C GLU A 82 1.26 15.47 7.84
N LEU A 83 2.31 14.96 8.48
CA LEU A 83 2.21 14.22 9.75
C LEU A 83 2.74 15.03 10.94
N SER A 84 2.88 16.35 10.79
CA SER A 84 3.46 17.27 11.79
C SER A 84 2.73 17.30 13.14
N ARG A 85 1.47 16.86 13.19
CA ARG A 85 0.69 16.72 14.44
C ARG A 85 1.11 15.52 15.30
N TYR A 86 1.91 14.60 14.77
CA TYR A 86 2.39 13.44 15.49
C TYR A 86 3.81 13.66 16.02
N LYS A 87 4.08 13.17 17.23
CA LYS A 87 5.40 13.31 17.88
C LYS A 87 6.50 12.52 17.18
N HIS A 88 6.15 11.40 16.56
CA HIS A 88 7.08 10.47 15.97
C HIS A 88 6.59 10.01 14.59
N VAL A 89 7.55 9.69 13.73
CA VAL A 89 7.30 9.12 12.40
C VAL A 89 8.18 7.91 12.20
N CYS A 90 7.62 6.80 11.72
CA CYS A 90 8.37 5.68 11.17
C CYS A 90 7.92 5.39 9.74
N TYR A 91 8.55 4.40 9.11
CA TYR A 91 8.29 4.02 7.72
C TYR A 91 7.91 2.55 7.62
N GLY A 92 6.98 2.24 6.73
CA GLY A 92 6.52 0.89 6.48
C GLY A 92 6.07 0.67 5.05
N ALA A 93 5.80 -0.59 4.72
CA ALA A 93 5.22 -1.00 3.46
C ALA A 93 3.91 -1.74 3.66
N HIS A 94 2.99 -1.58 2.72
CA HIS A 94 1.71 -2.28 2.70
C HIS A 94 1.51 -2.96 1.35
N GLY A 95 1.26 -4.26 1.37
CA GLY A 95 0.82 -5.01 0.21
C GLY A 95 -0.69 -5.06 0.14
N THR A 96 -1.25 -4.90 -1.05
CA THR A 96 -2.67 -5.11 -1.31
C THR A 96 -2.84 -5.65 -2.72
N LYS A 97 -4.00 -6.27 -2.98
CA LYS A 97 -4.35 -6.72 -4.32
C LYS A 97 -4.53 -5.53 -5.27
N ASN A 98 -4.20 -5.74 -6.54
CA ASN A 98 -4.25 -4.69 -7.57
C ASN A 98 -5.64 -4.02 -7.67
N ASP A 99 -6.72 -4.77 -7.44
CA ASP A 99 -8.11 -4.27 -7.46
C ASP A 99 -8.40 -3.23 -6.36
N ASN A 100 -7.56 -3.12 -5.33
CA ASN A 100 -7.72 -2.16 -4.23
C ASN A 100 -6.88 -0.89 -4.40
N VAL A 101 -5.89 -0.89 -5.31
CA VAL A 101 -4.88 0.19 -5.40
C VAL A 101 -5.52 1.54 -5.66
N LEU A 102 -6.39 1.63 -6.68
CA LEU A 102 -7.05 2.88 -7.05
C LEU A 102 -8.00 3.40 -5.97
N SER A 103 -8.69 2.49 -5.28
CA SER A 103 -9.55 2.85 -4.15
C SER A 103 -8.75 3.47 -3.01
N ILE A 104 -7.58 2.90 -2.70
CA ILE A 104 -6.67 3.44 -1.67
C ILE A 104 -6.08 4.77 -2.09
N LEU A 105 -5.71 4.95 -3.36
CA LEU A 105 -5.18 6.25 -3.83
C LEU A 105 -6.23 7.35 -3.77
N SER A 106 -7.46 7.05 -4.17
CA SER A 106 -8.52 8.05 -4.25
C SER A 106 -9.10 8.38 -2.87
N ASN A 107 -9.13 7.42 -1.95
CA ASN A 107 -9.87 7.53 -0.69
C ASN A 107 -8.99 7.41 0.56
N GLY A 108 -7.69 7.12 0.40
CA GLY A 108 -6.81 6.72 1.49
C GLY A 108 -7.11 5.31 2.00
N PHE A 109 -6.36 4.89 3.02
CA PHE A 109 -6.65 3.64 3.70
C PHE A 109 -7.96 3.73 4.49
N VAL A 110 -8.75 2.67 4.44
CA VAL A 110 -9.96 2.53 5.24
C VAL A 110 -9.70 1.44 6.26
N SER A 111 -9.83 1.79 7.54
CA SER A 111 -9.76 0.78 8.61
C SER A 111 -10.93 -0.18 8.50
N SER A 112 -10.73 -1.42 8.91
CA SER A 112 -11.70 -2.51 8.77
C SER A 112 -13.03 -2.26 9.47
N ASP A 113 -13.02 -1.49 10.55
CA ASP A 113 -14.23 -1.06 11.28
C ASP A 113 -15.20 -0.30 10.37
N LYS A 114 -14.69 0.36 9.34
CA LYS A 114 -15.45 1.12 8.35
C LYS A 114 -15.85 0.28 7.13
N VAL A 115 -15.28 -0.91 6.94
CA VAL A 115 -15.62 -1.81 5.83
C VAL A 115 -16.62 -2.87 6.32
N LYS A 116 -17.92 -2.60 6.13
CA LYS A 116 -18.97 -3.57 6.45
C LYS A 116 -18.78 -4.86 5.64
N ALA A 117 -18.79 -6.01 6.33
CA ALA A 117 -18.72 -7.38 5.80
C ALA A 117 -17.34 -8.01 5.54
N VAL A 118 -16.24 -7.45 6.07
CA VAL A 118 -14.94 -8.16 6.06
C VAL A 118 -14.91 -9.14 7.24
N ALA A 119 -14.68 -10.43 6.96
CA ALA A 119 -14.42 -11.40 8.01
C ALA A 119 -13.17 -10.98 8.80
N PHE A 120 -13.27 -10.87 10.12
CA PHE A 120 -12.20 -10.49 11.06
C PHE A 120 -10.96 -11.41 11.05
N SER A 121 -10.94 -12.43 10.19
CA SER A 121 -9.77 -13.30 9.99
C SER A 121 -8.61 -12.50 9.41
N GLY A 122 -7.50 -12.43 10.15
CA GLY A 122 -6.27 -11.73 9.73
C GLY A 122 -5.88 -10.53 10.60
N GLN A 123 -6.69 -10.16 11.60
CA GLN A 123 -6.42 -9.02 12.50
C GLN A 123 -5.88 -9.47 13.85
N MET A 124 -4.61 -9.86 13.87
CA MET A 124 -3.96 -10.44 15.05
C MET A 124 -3.70 -9.42 16.19
N PHE A 125 -3.73 -8.12 15.89
CA PHE A 125 -3.22 -7.05 16.77
C PHE A 125 -4.19 -5.89 16.95
N GLY A 126 -5.48 -6.14 16.71
CA GLY A 126 -6.54 -5.14 16.72
C GLY A 126 -6.96 -4.68 15.33
N GLU A 127 -8.06 -3.96 15.28
CA GLU A 127 -8.59 -3.36 14.07
C GLU A 127 -7.72 -2.16 13.66
N GLY A 128 -7.31 -2.13 12.39
CA GLY A 128 -6.48 -1.05 11.89
C GLY A 128 -5.84 -1.36 10.54
N VAL A 129 -4.94 -0.47 10.12
CA VAL A 129 -4.16 -0.61 8.90
C VAL A 129 -2.82 -1.23 9.24
N TYR A 130 -2.51 -2.35 8.59
CA TYR A 130 -1.32 -3.16 8.83
C TYR A 130 -0.20 -2.80 7.86
N MET A 131 1.03 -2.69 8.34
CA MET A 131 2.23 -2.54 7.52
C MET A 131 3.34 -3.45 8.01
N CYS A 132 4.26 -3.81 7.12
CA CYS A 132 5.53 -4.40 7.52
C CYS A 132 6.63 -3.33 7.58
N ARG A 133 7.72 -3.68 8.27
CA ARG A 133 8.97 -2.91 8.18
C ARG A 133 9.52 -2.98 6.76
N LEU A 134 10.09 -1.87 6.29
CA LEU A 134 10.74 -1.81 4.98
C LEU A 134 11.90 -2.82 4.82
N SER A 135 12.60 -3.14 5.91
CA SER A 135 13.64 -4.19 5.93
C SER A 135 13.09 -5.61 5.81
N GLN A 136 11.77 -5.78 5.90
CA GLN A 136 11.04 -7.04 5.77
C GLN A 136 9.99 -6.94 4.65
N PHE A 137 10.33 -6.22 3.57
CA PHE A 137 9.45 -5.94 2.45
C PHE A 137 8.85 -7.20 1.82
N SER A 138 9.52 -8.36 1.86
CA SER A 138 9.01 -9.62 1.32
C SER A 138 7.67 -10.04 1.92
N LYS A 139 7.26 -9.50 3.09
CA LYS A 139 5.93 -9.76 3.67
C LYS A 139 4.80 -9.26 2.78
N VAL A 140 5.00 -8.17 2.03
CA VAL A 140 3.94 -7.63 1.16
C VAL A 140 3.50 -8.63 0.10
N LEU A 141 4.41 -9.54 -0.30
CA LEU A 141 4.17 -10.59 -1.30
C LEU A 141 2.99 -11.51 -0.94
N ASN A 142 2.67 -11.66 0.35
CA ASN A 142 1.54 -12.47 0.81
C ASN A 142 0.18 -11.78 0.62
N TYR A 143 0.17 -10.48 0.36
CA TYR A 143 -1.04 -9.65 0.34
C TYR A 143 -1.29 -8.97 -1.01
N ILE A 144 -0.32 -9.02 -1.93
CA ILE A 144 -0.46 -8.49 -3.29
C ILE A 144 -1.09 -9.52 -4.24
N SER A 145 -1.51 -9.04 -5.40
CA SER A 145 -1.78 -9.93 -6.54
C SER A 145 -0.50 -10.71 -6.91
N SER A 146 -0.61 -11.87 -7.56
CA SER A 146 0.58 -12.60 -7.99
C SER A 146 1.32 -11.82 -9.08
N PRO A 147 2.52 -11.28 -8.84
CA PRO A 147 3.29 -10.64 -9.89
C PRO A 147 3.78 -11.70 -10.87
N SER A 148 3.99 -11.31 -12.12
CA SER A 148 4.68 -12.13 -13.11
C SER A 148 5.84 -11.35 -13.70
N THR A 149 6.53 -11.94 -14.67
CA THR A 149 7.66 -11.30 -15.36
C THR A 149 7.23 -10.11 -16.23
N SER A 150 5.98 -10.12 -16.70
CA SER A 150 5.38 -9.11 -17.59
C SER A 150 4.25 -8.31 -16.95
N THR A 151 3.68 -8.76 -15.84
CA THR A 151 2.53 -8.12 -15.19
C THR A 151 2.88 -7.75 -13.75
N PRO A 152 2.88 -6.46 -13.39
CA PRO A 152 3.27 -6.05 -12.04
C PRO A 152 2.16 -6.31 -11.03
N SER A 153 2.57 -6.36 -9.78
CA SER A 153 1.70 -6.08 -8.63
C SER A 153 2.23 -4.89 -7.86
N TYR A 154 1.36 -4.23 -7.09
CA TYR A 154 1.70 -2.94 -6.49
C TYR A 154 1.78 -3.03 -4.96
N ALA A 155 2.71 -2.28 -4.38
CA ALA A 155 2.78 -2.07 -2.95
C ALA A 155 2.97 -0.59 -2.61
N PHE A 156 2.47 -0.18 -1.46
CA PHE A 156 2.58 1.18 -0.96
C PHE A 156 3.75 1.34 0.00
N LEU A 157 4.48 2.44 -0.14
CA LEU A 157 5.51 2.88 0.79
C LEU A 157 5.00 4.13 1.51
N MET A 158 5.10 4.13 2.83
CA MET A 158 4.41 5.15 3.63
C MET A 158 5.19 5.59 4.87
N LYS A 159 4.90 6.82 5.29
CA LYS A 159 5.22 7.35 6.61
C LYS A 159 4.05 7.06 7.55
N ILE A 160 4.39 6.76 8.80
CA ILE A 160 3.44 6.40 9.86
C ILE A 160 3.67 7.33 11.04
N GLY A 161 2.70 8.20 11.29
CA GLY A 161 2.70 9.14 12.40
C GLY A 161 2.09 8.53 13.65
N TYR A 162 2.76 8.73 14.79
CA TYR A 162 2.25 8.27 16.08
C TYR A 162 2.74 9.14 17.24
N ASN A 163 1.99 9.09 18.34
CA ASN A 163 2.28 9.77 19.59
C ASN A 163 2.72 8.81 20.70
N LYS A 164 2.31 7.54 20.60
CA LYS A 164 2.63 6.48 21.54
C LYS A 164 2.84 5.17 20.80
N LYS A 165 3.95 4.47 21.08
CA LYS A 165 4.21 3.12 20.57
C LYS A 165 3.82 2.10 21.63
N ILE A 166 3.16 1.03 21.21
CA ILE A 166 2.79 -0.13 22.02
C ILE A 166 3.50 -1.34 21.42
N ASP A 167 4.52 -1.84 22.10
CA ASP A 167 5.27 -3.02 21.69
C ASP A 167 4.56 -4.30 22.17
N VAL A 168 4.36 -5.26 21.28
CA VAL A 168 3.77 -6.57 21.60
C VAL A 168 4.49 -7.72 20.92
N THR A 169 4.49 -8.89 21.56
CA THR A 169 5.08 -10.13 21.03
C THR A 169 4.05 -11.25 20.84
N SER A 170 2.78 -10.96 21.14
CA SER A 170 1.65 -11.90 21.01
C SER A 170 0.41 -11.18 20.51
N SER A 171 -0.59 -11.95 20.05
CA SER A 171 -1.85 -11.38 19.59
C SER A 171 -2.54 -10.56 20.67
N ARG A 172 -3.24 -9.51 20.26
CA ARG A 172 -4.09 -8.68 21.12
C ARG A 172 -5.40 -8.36 20.42
N SER A 173 -6.47 -8.24 21.21
CA SER A 173 -7.82 -7.90 20.73
C SER A 173 -8.25 -6.48 21.09
N GLU A 174 -7.38 -5.72 21.76
CA GLU A 174 -7.69 -4.37 22.21
C GLU A 174 -7.76 -3.38 21.05
N THR A 175 -8.72 -2.45 21.12
CA THR A 175 -8.86 -1.36 20.16
C THR A 175 -7.65 -0.43 20.21
N ILE A 176 -7.06 -0.17 19.05
CA ILE A 176 -5.96 0.77 18.87
C ILE A 176 -6.54 2.19 18.93
N GLN A 177 -6.03 3.05 19.82
CA GLN A 177 -6.51 4.43 19.90
C GLN A 177 -5.87 5.32 18.83
N PRO A 178 -6.54 6.38 18.37
CA PRO A 178 -5.94 7.34 17.44
C PRO A 178 -4.62 7.91 17.96
N GLY A 179 -3.58 7.85 17.12
CA GLY A 179 -2.22 8.26 17.46
C GLY A 179 -1.41 7.21 18.21
N GLU A 180 -1.96 6.02 18.48
CA GLU A 180 -1.17 4.86 18.89
C GLU A 180 -0.63 4.11 17.67
N LEU A 181 0.57 3.56 17.82
CA LEU A 181 1.18 2.61 16.90
C LEU A 181 1.41 1.31 17.66
N VAL A 182 0.79 0.23 17.21
CA VAL A 182 1.17 -1.11 17.66
C VAL A 182 2.38 -1.55 16.85
N HIS A 183 3.48 -1.86 17.53
CA HIS A 183 4.62 -2.55 16.94
C HIS A 183 4.62 -3.97 17.46
N ALA A 184 4.06 -4.88 16.66
CA ALA A 184 4.18 -6.30 16.92
C ALA A 184 5.55 -6.74 16.42
N HIS A 185 6.41 -7.25 17.30
CA HIS A 185 7.77 -7.64 16.95
C HIS A 185 8.02 -9.10 17.30
N ASP A 186 8.94 -9.73 16.56
CA ASP A 186 9.31 -11.14 16.73
C ASP A 186 8.11 -12.11 16.64
N ILE A 187 7.15 -11.79 15.77
CA ILE A 187 5.91 -12.56 15.62
C ILE A 187 6.10 -13.75 14.68
N GLY A 188 5.53 -14.89 15.10
CA GLY A 188 5.38 -16.09 14.27
C GLY A 188 6.69 -16.80 14.00
N MET A 189 6.65 -17.78 13.09
CA MET A 189 7.79 -18.67 12.81
C MET A 189 9.01 -17.94 12.21
N TYR A 190 8.81 -16.76 11.64
CA TYR A 190 9.84 -16.01 10.91
C TYR A 190 10.26 -14.72 11.61
N SER A 191 9.90 -14.53 12.89
CA SER A 191 10.21 -13.34 13.70
C SER A 191 9.97 -12.03 12.93
N ARG A 192 8.76 -11.91 12.40
CA ARG A 192 8.39 -10.80 11.53
C ARG A 192 7.73 -9.70 12.32
N ASP A 193 8.02 -8.46 11.95
CA ASP A 193 7.46 -7.28 12.56
C ASP A 193 6.24 -6.80 11.77
N GLU A 194 5.31 -6.18 12.51
CA GLU A 194 4.14 -5.49 11.97
C GLU A 194 3.93 -4.18 12.70
N TYR A 195 3.53 -3.18 11.93
CA TYR A 195 3.03 -1.91 12.41
C TYR A 195 1.53 -1.86 12.18
N VAL A 196 0.76 -1.49 13.19
CA VAL A 196 -0.69 -1.33 13.08
C VAL A 196 -1.10 -0.01 13.67
N VAL A 197 -1.90 0.75 12.91
CA VAL A 197 -2.47 2.04 13.33
C VAL A 197 -3.98 2.04 13.16
N ALA A 198 -4.68 2.85 13.96
CA ALA A 198 -6.14 2.86 14.01
C ALA A 198 -6.77 3.39 12.72
N ASP A 199 -6.20 4.40 12.08
CA ASP A 199 -6.81 5.04 10.92
C ASP A 199 -5.80 5.64 9.92
N SER A 200 -6.29 5.97 8.72
CA SER A 200 -5.51 6.58 7.63
C SER A 200 -4.96 7.95 7.95
N SER A 201 -5.50 8.64 8.94
CA SER A 201 -5.01 9.96 9.31
C SER A 201 -3.62 9.87 9.99
N GLN A 202 -3.16 8.67 10.37
CA GLN A 202 -1.79 8.39 10.79
C GLN A 202 -0.86 8.03 9.64
N ILE A 203 -1.36 7.91 8.40
CA ILE A 203 -0.63 7.37 7.27
C ILE A 203 -0.45 8.45 6.22
N ALA A 204 0.78 8.61 5.73
CA ALA A 204 1.03 9.36 4.53
C ALA A 204 1.66 8.44 3.48
N ILE A 205 0.91 8.14 2.42
CA ILE A 205 1.44 7.41 1.27
C ILE A 205 2.48 8.30 0.61
N THR A 206 3.69 7.78 0.47
CA THR A 206 4.80 8.51 -0.15
C THR A 206 5.09 8.02 -1.55
N HIS A 207 4.98 6.72 -1.77
CA HIS A 207 5.26 6.10 -3.07
C HIS A 207 4.40 4.86 -3.28
N ILE A 208 4.25 4.49 -4.55
CA ILE A 208 3.81 3.17 -5.00
C ILE A 208 4.96 2.53 -5.75
N VAL A 209 5.18 1.23 -5.56
CA VAL A 209 6.18 0.47 -6.30
C VAL A 209 5.53 -0.64 -7.10
N GLU A 210 5.98 -0.79 -8.34
CA GLU A 210 5.74 -1.99 -9.13
C GLU A 210 6.66 -3.12 -8.69
N ILE A 211 6.08 -4.29 -8.52
CA ILE A 211 6.77 -5.53 -8.18
C ILE A 211 6.56 -6.51 -9.33
N PHE A 212 7.65 -7.00 -9.88
CA PHE A 212 7.65 -8.07 -10.89
C PHE A 212 8.37 -9.29 -10.35
N GLU A 213 7.97 -10.46 -10.83
CA GLU A 213 8.78 -11.67 -10.72
C GLU A 213 10.04 -11.51 -11.58
N LYS A 214 11.18 -12.01 -11.11
CA LYS A 214 12.40 -12.07 -11.92
C LYS A 214 12.28 -13.15 -12.98
N ASN A 215 12.80 -12.89 -14.17
CA ASN A 215 13.11 -13.97 -15.10
C ASN A 215 14.23 -14.80 -14.47
N ASN A 216 13.96 -16.09 -14.23
CA ASN A 216 15.00 -17.06 -13.86
C ASN A 216 15.96 -17.28 -15.03
#